data_AF-A0AA48GQK4-F1
#
_entry.id   AF-A0AA48GQK4-F1
#
_cell.length_a   1.000
_cell.length_b   1.000
_cell.length_c   1.000
_cell.angle_alpha   90.00
_cell.angle_beta   90.00
_cell.angle_gamma   90.00
#
_symmetry.space_group_name_H-M   'P 1'
#
loop_
_entity.id
_entity.type
_entity.pdbx_description
1 polymer ?
#
loop_
_entity_poly.entity_id
_entity_poly.type
_entity_poly.pdbx_seq_one_letter_code
_entity_poly.pdbx_strand_id
1 'polypeptide(L)'
;MMSDRKRPIGWTRTQWRSHQQRCARARAKGLPEPSVDEPFFPHGGDRDRQAFEKREHGSKTNKPLGQRVAEEGSKKPEGDRTLLSERERKYDPSANAEDMIADLRRIQEEFPTRHISRTLYRNEGQYSERTWSARFGTFHEFRREAGLEHHRGAQRLEKAIATHSARDRYRGFYEIEILPWVGKYEVTHADGIKRILIGSDFHDRNSDPFPLSVFIATAERVQPDVIVLNGDVFEFAEFSRFDKDPRQISVKGAFEFVRDHIFRPLRKGCPKAQIDLIIGNHDARVLRHMADRTPYIVPLMDLMGISLSTLFGLDAFRINLVNKADFSAYQVKEGRDEIAKNYKIYFNTLLVGHHPGNYGISSVGGHTHKPEFKATVNELSGAYFQLTTGCLAKIDFDYVEGLNRYSQSFALIHVDPVKRECVPEHIVFSQNYAVVGGILYRRPVENVG
;
A
#
# COMPACT_ATOMS: atom_id res chain seq x y z
N MET A 1 40.03 9.55 -14.96
CA MET A 1 39.43 10.65 -14.17
C MET A 1 37.95 10.73 -14.51
N MET A 2 37.10 10.09 -13.71
CA MET A 2 35.64 10.25 -13.79
C MET A 2 35.29 11.62 -13.20
N SER A 3 34.84 12.57 -14.02
CA SER A 3 34.33 13.83 -13.50
C SER A 3 32.92 13.62 -12.94
N ASP A 4 32.81 13.77 -11.62
CA ASP A 4 31.55 13.80 -10.87
C ASP A 4 30.71 15.01 -11.31
N ARG A 5 29.92 14.84 -12.37
CA ARG A 5 28.82 15.77 -12.63
C ARG A 5 27.72 15.51 -11.61
N LYS A 6 27.44 16.50 -10.76
CA LYS A 6 26.29 16.47 -9.84
C LYS A 6 25.00 16.38 -10.63
N ARG A 7 24.04 15.60 -10.13
CA ARG A 7 22.69 15.45 -10.72
C ARG A 7 22.01 16.83 -10.81
N PRO A 8 21.49 17.24 -11.98
CA PRO A 8 20.76 18.51 -12.14
C PRO A 8 19.51 18.58 -11.23
N ILE A 9 19.17 19.80 -10.80
CA ILE A 9 17.97 20.08 -9.99
C ILE A 9 16.72 19.73 -10.82
N GLY A 10 15.75 19.04 -10.21
CA GLY A 10 14.50 18.60 -10.88
C GLY A 10 14.58 17.23 -11.56
N TRP A 11 15.76 16.61 -11.67
CA TRP A 11 15.91 15.28 -12.27
C TRP A 11 15.76 14.15 -11.24
N THR A 12 14.92 13.16 -11.55
CA THR A 12 14.83 11.92 -10.76
C THR A 12 16.11 11.08 -10.88
N ARG A 13 16.33 10.16 -9.92
CA ARG A 13 17.48 9.26 -9.93
C ARG A 13 17.51 8.36 -11.19
N THR A 14 16.33 7.99 -11.70
CA THR A 14 16.16 7.17 -12.91
C THR A 14 16.50 7.95 -14.18
N GLN A 15 16.02 9.19 -14.30
CA GLN A 15 16.36 10.07 -15.43
C GLN A 15 17.86 10.34 -15.50
N TRP A 16 18.50 10.58 -14.34
CA TRP A 16 19.94 10.80 -14.28
C TRP A 16 20.75 9.58 -14.72
N ARG A 17 20.39 8.37 -14.25
CA ARG A 17 21.03 7.13 -14.68
C ARG A 17 20.86 6.87 -16.19
N SER A 18 19.67 7.14 -16.73
CA SER A 18 19.41 6.99 -18.17
C SER A 18 20.25 7.95 -19.02
N HIS A 19 20.44 9.19 -18.57
CA HIS A 19 21.31 10.16 -19.25
C HIS A 19 22.79 9.73 -19.18
N GLN A 20 23.27 9.28 -18.02
CA GLN A 20 24.63 8.75 -17.88
C GLN A 20 24.89 7.55 -18.81
N GLN A 21 23.92 6.65 -18.97
CA GLN A 21 24.03 5.52 -19.91
C GLN A 21 24.07 5.97 -21.38
N ARG A 22 23.33 7.02 -21.75
CA ARG A 22 23.39 7.62 -23.09
C ARG A 22 24.75 8.25 -23.37
N CYS A 23 25.31 9.00 -22.43
CA CYS A 23 26.66 9.57 -22.57
C CYS A 23 27.73 8.47 -22.70
N ALA A 24 27.62 7.38 -21.92
CA ALA A 24 28.52 6.24 -22.03
C ALA A 24 28.43 5.56 -23.42
N ARG A 25 27.22 5.40 -23.97
CA ARG A 25 27.01 4.85 -25.32
C ARG A 25 27.53 5.78 -26.42
N ALA A 26 27.37 7.10 -26.27
CA ALA A 26 27.89 8.08 -27.22
C ALA A 26 29.43 8.03 -27.27
N ARG A 27 30.09 7.99 -26.09
CA ARG A 27 31.54 7.80 -25.97
C ARG A 27 32.03 6.52 -26.63
N ALA A 28 31.34 5.40 -26.40
CA ALA A 28 31.71 4.11 -26.99
C ALA A 28 31.60 4.10 -28.53
N LYS A 29 30.84 5.03 -29.11
CA LYS A 29 30.61 5.15 -30.56
C LYS A 29 31.36 6.33 -31.20
N GLY A 30 32.15 7.09 -30.44
CA GLY A 30 32.80 8.31 -30.93
C GLY A 30 31.83 9.43 -31.32
N LEU A 31 30.61 9.39 -30.78
CA LEU A 31 29.56 10.38 -31.05
C LEU A 31 29.56 11.48 -29.98
N PRO A 32 29.10 12.70 -30.30
CA PRO A 32 28.96 13.77 -29.32
C PRO A 32 28.01 13.36 -28.19
N GLU A 33 28.35 13.73 -26.96
CA GLU A 33 27.50 13.48 -25.79
C GLU A 33 26.24 14.33 -25.85
N PRO A 34 25.07 13.76 -25.53
CA PRO A 34 23.83 14.52 -25.49
C PRO A 34 23.83 15.57 -24.37
N SER A 35 23.21 16.72 -24.62
CA SER A 35 23.09 17.79 -23.62
C SER A 35 22.08 17.42 -22.52
N VAL A 36 22.17 18.12 -21.39
CA VAL A 36 21.22 17.98 -20.27
C VAL A 36 19.86 18.63 -20.57
N ASP A 37 19.76 19.44 -21.62
CA ASP A 37 18.55 20.16 -22.00
C ASP A 37 17.75 19.46 -23.11
N GLU A 38 18.21 18.29 -23.58
CA GLU A 38 17.47 17.49 -24.57
C GLU A 38 16.24 16.80 -23.93
N PRO A 39 15.04 16.96 -24.52
CA PRO A 39 13.82 16.35 -24.00
C PRO A 39 13.90 14.81 -23.98
N PHE A 40 13.43 14.22 -22.87
CA PHE A 40 13.35 12.78 -22.68
C PHE A 40 12.18 12.20 -23.48
N PHE A 41 12.46 11.60 -24.65
CA PHE A 41 11.46 10.81 -25.38
C PHE A 41 11.56 9.33 -24.97
N PRO A 42 10.52 8.75 -24.33
CA PRO A 42 10.47 7.31 -24.11
C PRO A 42 10.11 6.64 -25.44
N HIS A 43 11.09 5.99 -26.08
CA HIS A 43 10.79 5.16 -27.24
C HIS A 43 10.02 3.90 -26.81
N GLY A 44 8.71 3.97 -26.92
CA GLY A 44 7.83 2.82 -27.17
C GLY A 44 7.96 2.36 -28.63
N GLY A 45 7.51 1.13 -28.89
CA GLY A 45 7.81 0.34 -30.08
C GLY A 45 7.50 1.01 -31.42
N ASP A 46 8.38 0.74 -32.39
CA ASP A 46 8.01 0.40 -33.76
C ASP A 46 9.26 -0.14 -34.46
N ARG A 47 9.30 -1.45 -34.68
CA ARG A 47 10.18 -2.08 -35.65
C ARG A 47 9.31 -2.84 -36.62
N ASP A 48 8.73 -2.09 -37.55
CA ASP A 48 8.38 -2.58 -38.87
C ASP A 48 8.28 -1.39 -39.83
N ARG A 49 8.71 -1.62 -41.07
CA ARG A 49 8.66 -0.73 -42.25
C ARG A 49 9.83 0.26 -42.42
N GLN A 50 10.83 -0.17 -43.21
CA GLN A 50 11.11 0.33 -44.57
C GLN A 50 12.59 0.16 -44.91
N ALA A 51 12.88 -0.69 -45.92
CA ALA A 51 14.02 -0.53 -46.82
C ALA A 51 13.86 -1.40 -48.09
N PHE A 52 13.05 -0.90 -49.03
CA PHE A 52 13.22 -1.00 -50.50
C PHE A 52 13.62 0.45 -50.88
N GLU A 53 14.63 0.83 -51.67
CA GLU A 53 15.30 0.28 -52.85
C GLU A 53 16.69 0.96 -53.07
N LYS A 54 17.57 0.25 -53.81
CA LYS A 54 18.57 0.70 -54.81
C LYS A 54 19.77 1.57 -54.39
N ARG A 55 20.97 1.02 -54.63
CA ARG A 55 21.91 1.48 -55.68
C ARG A 55 23.01 0.44 -55.97
N GLU A 56 23.21 0.19 -57.26
CA GLU A 56 24.25 -0.65 -57.87
C GLU A 56 25.61 0.07 -57.98
N HIS A 57 26.72 -0.66 -57.93
CA HIS A 57 27.80 -0.79 -58.97
C HIS A 57 29.18 -1.17 -58.38
N GLY A 58 29.87 -2.12 -59.04
CA GLY A 58 31.33 -2.34 -59.02
C GLY A 58 31.80 -3.61 -58.27
N SER A 59 31.95 -4.80 -58.88
CA SER A 59 32.93 -5.28 -59.89
C SER A 59 34.22 -5.87 -59.28
N LYS A 60 34.40 -7.22 -59.37
CA LYS A 60 35.52 -7.95 -60.06
C LYS A 60 35.82 -9.37 -59.53
N THR A 61 35.80 -10.35 -60.46
CA THR A 61 36.69 -11.53 -60.67
C THR A 61 36.78 -12.63 -59.58
N ASN A 62 36.75 -13.95 -59.83
CA ASN A 62 37.22 -14.82 -60.93
C ASN A 62 36.44 -16.17 -60.99
N LYS A 63 36.42 -16.83 -62.17
CA LYS A 63 35.80 -18.15 -62.51
C LYS A 63 36.75 -19.36 -62.18
N PRO A 64 36.51 -20.60 -62.68
CA PRO A 64 35.59 -21.66 -62.19
C PRO A 64 36.30 -23.03 -62.04
N LEU A 65 35.66 -24.07 -61.48
CA LEU A 65 35.91 -25.46 -61.96
C LEU A 65 34.89 -26.48 -61.43
N GLY A 66 34.40 -27.33 -62.33
CA GLY A 66 34.07 -28.73 -62.00
C GLY A 66 32.60 -29.09 -61.81
N GLN A 67 31.88 -29.28 -62.92
CA GLN A 67 30.80 -30.26 -62.95
C GLN A 67 31.37 -31.67 -62.67
N ARG A 68 30.70 -32.47 -61.83
CA ARG A 68 30.35 -33.86 -62.14
C ARG A 68 29.41 -34.46 -61.08
N VAL A 69 28.25 -34.86 -61.59
CA VAL A 69 27.44 -36.05 -61.29
C VAL A 69 26.81 -36.16 -59.89
N ALA A 70 25.48 -36.11 -59.94
CA ALA A 70 24.54 -36.43 -58.88
C ALA A 70 24.60 -37.90 -58.48
N GLU A 71 24.43 -38.17 -57.20
CA GLU A 71 23.69 -39.34 -56.71
C GLU A 71 22.84 -38.93 -55.51
N GLU A 72 21.61 -39.40 -55.55
CA GLU A 72 20.46 -38.91 -54.82
C GLU A 72 20.49 -39.24 -53.33
N GLY A 73 20.40 -38.20 -52.51
CA GLY A 73 19.72 -38.25 -51.23
C GLY A 73 18.94 -36.95 -51.13
N SER A 74 17.62 -37.00 -51.32
CA SER A 74 16.73 -35.83 -51.23
C SER A 74 16.81 -35.24 -49.83
N LYS A 75 17.79 -34.36 -49.61
CA LYS A 75 17.92 -33.60 -48.36
C LYS A 75 16.69 -32.70 -48.28
N LYS A 76 15.78 -33.04 -47.35
CA LYS A 76 14.64 -32.20 -46.97
C LYS A 76 15.10 -30.73 -46.85
N PRO A 77 14.26 -29.77 -47.27
CA PRO A 77 14.59 -28.34 -47.19
C PRO A 77 15.07 -27.99 -45.78
N GLU A 78 15.98 -27.03 -45.65
CA GLU A 78 16.71 -26.76 -44.40
C GLU A 78 15.78 -26.44 -43.21
N GLY A 79 14.57 -25.93 -43.49
CA GLY A 79 13.51 -25.74 -42.51
C GLY A 79 12.83 -27.02 -41.99
N ASP A 80 13.00 -28.17 -42.64
CA ASP A 80 12.32 -29.44 -42.33
C ASP A 80 13.23 -30.50 -41.69
N ARG A 81 14.50 -30.17 -41.43
CA ARG A 81 15.42 -31.06 -40.72
C ARG A 81 15.13 -31.02 -39.22
N THR A 82 14.97 -32.19 -38.61
CA THR A 82 14.85 -32.33 -37.15
C THR A 82 16.10 -31.83 -36.43
N LEU A 83 15.92 -31.20 -35.28
CA LEU A 83 17.05 -30.75 -34.47
C LEU A 83 17.82 -31.97 -33.93
N LEU A 84 19.14 -31.83 -33.72
CA LEU A 84 20.02 -32.90 -33.21
C LEU A 84 19.56 -33.50 -31.87
N SER A 85 18.74 -32.78 -31.11
CA SER A 85 18.16 -33.20 -29.83
C SER A 85 16.84 -33.99 -29.95
N GLU A 86 16.31 -34.18 -31.16
CA GLU A 86 15.01 -34.79 -31.41
C GLU A 86 15.14 -36.17 -32.07
N ARG A 87 14.22 -37.09 -31.73
CA ARG A 87 14.14 -38.39 -32.41
C ARG A 87 13.44 -38.21 -33.75
N GLU A 88 14.16 -38.43 -34.85
CA GLU A 88 13.64 -38.33 -36.23
C GLU A 88 12.31 -39.06 -36.45
N ARG A 89 12.10 -40.20 -35.79
CA ARG A 89 10.87 -41.01 -35.91
C ARG A 89 9.61 -40.39 -35.29
N LYS A 90 9.77 -39.43 -34.37
CA LYS A 90 8.63 -38.80 -33.67
C LYS A 90 8.21 -37.46 -34.29
N TYR A 91 9.02 -36.91 -35.20
CA TYR A 91 8.71 -35.64 -35.84
C TYR A 91 7.72 -35.84 -36.99
N ASP A 92 6.53 -35.30 -36.81
CA ASP A 92 5.48 -35.27 -37.81
C ASP A 92 5.00 -33.82 -37.99
N PRO A 93 5.29 -33.16 -39.12
CA PRO A 93 4.84 -31.80 -39.38
C PRO A 93 3.36 -31.72 -39.84
N SER A 94 2.76 -32.86 -40.20
CA SER A 94 1.38 -32.95 -40.70
C SER A 94 0.34 -33.30 -39.64
N ALA A 95 0.79 -33.69 -38.44
CA ALA A 95 -0.07 -34.11 -37.35
C ALA A 95 -1.08 -33.02 -36.93
N ASN A 96 -2.32 -33.45 -36.64
CA ASN A 96 -3.41 -32.60 -36.21
C ASN A 96 -3.32 -32.32 -34.69
N ALA A 97 -3.85 -31.17 -34.26
CA ALA A 97 -3.89 -30.79 -32.85
C ALA A 97 -4.72 -31.78 -31.99
N GLU A 98 -5.81 -32.32 -32.55
CA GLU A 98 -6.67 -33.29 -31.86
C GLU A 98 -5.94 -34.61 -31.56
N ASP A 99 -5.15 -35.12 -32.51
CA ASP A 99 -4.39 -36.36 -32.33
C ASP A 99 -3.28 -36.20 -31.28
N MET A 100 -2.62 -35.03 -31.25
CA MET A 100 -1.63 -34.71 -30.22
C MET A 100 -2.26 -34.64 -28.83
N ILE A 101 -3.45 -34.03 -28.72
CA ILE A 101 -4.21 -33.97 -27.46
C ILE A 101 -4.62 -35.37 -27.01
N ALA A 102 -5.07 -36.22 -27.93
CA ALA A 102 -5.44 -37.60 -27.64
C ALA A 102 -4.24 -38.42 -27.14
N ASP A 103 -3.05 -38.28 -27.74
CA ASP A 103 -1.83 -38.96 -27.27
C ASP A 103 -1.42 -38.47 -25.87
N LEU A 104 -1.52 -37.16 -25.60
CA LEU A 104 -1.23 -36.62 -24.27
C LEU A 104 -2.20 -37.14 -23.20
N ARG A 105 -3.50 -37.29 -23.53
CA ARG A 105 -4.50 -37.91 -22.66
C ARG A 105 -4.23 -39.39 -22.43
N ARG A 106 -3.86 -40.14 -23.48
CA ARG A 106 -3.46 -41.55 -23.40
C ARG A 106 -2.32 -41.76 -22.39
N ILE A 107 -1.31 -40.89 -22.41
CA ILE A 107 -0.19 -40.96 -21.45
C ILE A 107 -0.66 -40.65 -20.02
N GLN A 108 -1.64 -39.76 -19.85
CA GLN A 108 -2.21 -39.50 -18.52
C GLN A 108 -2.96 -40.70 -17.96
N GLU A 109 -3.67 -41.42 -18.82
CA GLU A 109 -4.37 -42.66 -18.46
C GLU A 109 -3.40 -43.79 -18.12
N GLU A 110 -2.27 -43.87 -18.83
CA GLU A 110 -1.20 -44.84 -18.55
C GLU A 110 -0.46 -44.55 -17.24
N PHE A 111 -0.35 -43.28 -16.86
CA PHE A 111 0.28 -42.83 -15.62
C PHE A 111 -0.66 -41.95 -14.76
N PRO A 112 -1.74 -42.50 -14.19
CA PRO A 112 -2.83 -41.72 -13.57
C PRO A 112 -2.40 -40.90 -12.36
N THR A 113 -1.36 -41.33 -11.64
CA THR A 113 -0.85 -40.66 -10.43
C THR A 113 0.32 -39.72 -10.69
N ARG A 114 0.88 -39.71 -11.92
CA ARG A 114 2.06 -38.91 -12.23
C ARG A 114 1.68 -37.63 -12.96
N HIS A 115 2.32 -36.55 -12.57
CA HIS A 115 2.30 -35.31 -13.32
C HIS A 115 3.08 -35.49 -14.63
N ILE A 116 2.42 -35.36 -15.78
CA ILE A 116 3.10 -35.44 -17.08
C ILE A 116 4.02 -34.23 -17.23
N SER A 117 5.33 -34.49 -17.12
CA SER A 117 6.36 -33.52 -17.43
C SER A 117 6.73 -33.59 -18.92
N ARG A 118 7.33 -32.51 -19.42
CA ARG A 118 7.89 -32.45 -20.78
C ARG A 118 8.85 -33.62 -21.06
N THR A 119 9.64 -34.01 -20.07
CA THR A 119 10.57 -35.16 -20.18
C THR A 119 9.83 -36.49 -20.30
N LEU A 120 8.75 -36.69 -19.53
CA LEU A 120 7.94 -37.91 -19.62
C LEU A 120 7.30 -38.04 -20.99
N TYR A 121 6.69 -36.96 -21.49
CA TYR A 121 6.09 -36.93 -22.83
C TYR A 121 7.13 -37.17 -23.93
N ARG A 122 8.34 -36.64 -23.80
CA ARG A 122 9.43 -36.89 -24.76
C ARG A 122 9.79 -38.39 -24.86
N ASN A 123 9.74 -39.10 -23.74
CA ASN A 123 10.09 -40.53 -23.68
C ASN A 123 8.95 -41.41 -24.18
N GLU A 124 7.75 -41.23 -23.62
CA GLU A 124 6.61 -42.13 -23.80
C GLU A 124 5.60 -41.67 -24.87
N GLY A 125 5.67 -40.40 -25.29
CA GLY A 125 4.75 -39.82 -26.26
C GLY A 125 5.11 -40.13 -27.70
N GLN A 126 4.11 -40.07 -28.56
CA GLN A 126 4.21 -40.39 -29.99
C GLN A 126 4.87 -39.25 -30.76
N TYR A 127 4.57 -38.00 -30.41
CA TYR A 127 4.99 -36.81 -31.15
C TYR A 127 6.24 -36.15 -30.56
N SER A 128 7.09 -35.60 -31.44
CA SER A 128 8.29 -34.87 -31.04
C SER A 128 7.94 -33.50 -30.44
N GLU A 129 8.94 -32.93 -29.78
CA GLU A 129 8.86 -31.61 -29.16
C GLU A 129 8.52 -30.49 -30.14
N ARG A 130 9.20 -30.46 -31.28
CA ARG A 130 8.94 -29.53 -32.36
C ARG A 130 7.55 -29.69 -32.95
N THR A 131 7.05 -30.92 -33.07
CA THR A 131 5.71 -31.19 -33.60
C THR A 131 4.62 -30.55 -32.74
N TRP A 132 4.61 -30.77 -31.42
CA TRP A 132 3.58 -30.16 -30.58
C TRP A 132 3.85 -28.66 -30.31
N SER A 133 5.10 -28.23 -30.18
CA SER A 133 5.43 -26.81 -29.93
C SER A 133 5.09 -25.90 -31.12
N ALA A 134 5.12 -26.40 -32.35
CA ALA A 134 4.69 -25.64 -33.52
C ALA A 134 3.18 -25.29 -33.49
N ARG A 135 2.37 -26.07 -32.78
CA ARG A 135 0.91 -25.87 -32.65
C ARG A 135 0.54 -25.16 -31.36
N PHE A 136 1.08 -25.61 -30.23
CA PHE A 136 0.68 -25.13 -28.90
C PHE A 136 1.67 -24.16 -28.27
N GLY A 137 2.85 -23.93 -28.86
CA GLY A 137 3.89 -23.04 -28.35
C GLY A 137 4.62 -23.61 -27.13
N THR A 138 3.94 -23.70 -25.99
CA THR A 138 4.50 -24.17 -24.72
C THR A 138 3.87 -25.48 -24.26
N PHE A 139 4.63 -26.30 -23.51
CA PHE A 139 4.10 -27.58 -22.99
C PHE A 139 2.94 -27.38 -22.00
N HIS A 140 2.91 -26.24 -21.29
CA HIS A 140 1.80 -25.86 -20.43
C HIS A 140 0.52 -25.56 -21.22
N GLU A 141 0.62 -24.91 -22.38
CA GLU A 141 -0.53 -24.68 -23.26
C GLU A 141 -1.04 -25.97 -23.86
N PHE A 142 -0.14 -26.86 -24.27
CA PHE A 142 -0.49 -28.20 -24.74
C PHE A 142 -1.28 -29.01 -23.69
N ARG A 143 -0.82 -29.02 -22.43
CA ARG A 143 -1.55 -29.67 -21.32
C ARG A 143 -2.88 -29.01 -21.00
N ARG A 144 -2.97 -27.68 -21.13
CA ARG A 144 -4.21 -26.93 -20.91
C ARG A 144 -5.26 -27.27 -21.97
N GLU A 145 -4.87 -27.31 -23.25
CA GLU A 145 -5.78 -27.69 -24.34
C GLU A 145 -6.22 -29.16 -24.24
N ALA A 146 -5.34 -30.03 -23.72
CA ALA A 146 -5.71 -31.40 -23.40
C ALA A 146 -6.64 -31.54 -22.18
N GLY A 147 -6.91 -30.47 -21.44
CA GLY A 147 -7.76 -30.48 -20.24
C GLY A 147 -7.08 -31.07 -19.00
N LEU A 148 -5.75 -31.25 -19.04
CA LEU A 148 -4.93 -31.77 -17.94
C LEU A 148 -4.49 -30.67 -16.96
N GLU A 149 -4.65 -29.41 -17.33
CA GLU A 149 -4.45 -28.24 -16.47
C GLU A 149 -5.69 -27.34 -16.55
N HIS A 150 -5.98 -26.63 -15.46
CA HIS A 150 -7.03 -25.62 -15.47
C HIS A 150 -6.74 -24.50 -16.50
N HIS A 151 -7.82 -23.98 -17.09
CA HIS A 151 -7.74 -22.77 -17.90
C HIS A 151 -7.18 -21.61 -17.05
N ARG A 152 -6.43 -20.67 -17.64
CA ARG A 152 -5.79 -19.55 -16.90
C ARG A 152 -6.80 -18.78 -16.03
N GLY A 153 -8.01 -18.59 -16.54
CA GLY A 153 -9.12 -17.95 -15.80
C GLY A 153 -9.60 -18.78 -14.60
N ALA A 154 -9.78 -20.09 -14.77
CA ALA A 154 -10.19 -21.00 -13.71
C ALA A 154 -9.10 -21.12 -12.62
N GLN A 155 -7.83 -21.25 -13.01
CA GLN A 155 -6.71 -21.27 -12.06
C GLN A 155 -6.59 -19.96 -11.29
N ARG A 156 -6.86 -18.81 -11.95
CA ARG A 156 -6.89 -17.50 -11.28
C ARG A 156 -8.04 -17.43 -10.27
N LEU A 157 -9.21 -17.93 -10.64
CA LEU A 157 -10.38 -17.98 -9.75
C LEU A 157 -10.12 -18.90 -8.55
N GLU A 158 -9.60 -20.10 -8.78
CA GLU A 158 -9.25 -21.05 -7.72
C GLU A 158 -8.23 -20.45 -6.74
N LYS A 159 -7.17 -19.82 -7.27
CA LYS A 159 -6.21 -19.08 -6.44
C LYS A 159 -6.88 -17.97 -5.64
N ALA A 160 -7.83 -17.24 -6.24
CA ALA A 160 -8.58 -16.18 -5.55
C ALA A 160 -9.52 -16.76 -4.46
N ILE A 161 -10.13 -17.93 -4.69
CA ILE A 161 -10.98 -18.62 -3.72
C ILE A 161 -10.15 -19.13 -2.54
N ALA A 162 -9.06 -19.86 -2.78
CA ALA A 162 -8.18 -20.38 -1.73
C ALA A 162 -7.59 -19.25 -0.87
N THR A 163 -7.30 -18.15 -1.53
CA THR A 163 -6.88 -16.90 -0.93
C THR A 163 -7.98 -16.28 -0.04
N HIS A 164 -9.21 -16.23 -0.54
CA HIS A 164 -10.36 -15.67 0.19
C HIS A 164 -10.69 -16.53 1.42
N SER A 165 -10.66 -17.86 1.30
CA SER A 165 -10.86 -18.77 2.45
C SER A 165 -9.77 -18.62 3.52
N ALA A 166 -8.51 -18.36 3.13
CA ALA A 166 -7.44 -18.09 4.09
C ALA A 166 -7.68 -16.80 4.91
N ARG A 167 -8.55 -15.91 4.40
CA ARG A 167 -8.84 -14.58 4.93
C ARG A 167 -10.12 -14.48 5.74
N ASP A 168 -10.99 -15.49 5.74
CA ASP A 168 -12.16 -15.51 6.64
C ASP A 168 -11.77 -15.36 8.12
N ARG A 169 -10.52 -15.68 8.46
CA ARG A 169 -9.93 -15.40 9.78
C ARG A 169 -9.90 -13.91 10.15
N TYR A 170 -9.63 -13.01 9.20
CA TYR A 170 -9.65 -11.56 9.45
C TYR A 170 -11.07 -11.07 9.73
N ARG A 171 -12.06 -11.64 9.04
CA ARG A 171 -13.48 -11.33 9.28
C ARG A 171 -13.90 -11.76 10.67
N GLY A 172 -13.56 -12.98 11.08
CA GLY A 172 -13.84 -13.44 12.44
C GLY A 172 -13.16 -12.59 13.52
N PHE A 173 -11.91 -12.13 13.30
CA PHE A 173 -11.28 -11.17 14.21
C PHE A 173 -12.04 -9.84 14.26
N TYR A 174 -12.40 -9.29 13.10
CA TYR A 174 -13.13 -8.04 13.02
C TYR A 174 -14.50 -8.12 13.74
N GLU A 175 -15.23 -9.22 13.53
CA GLU A 175 -16.54 -9.46 14.15
C GLU A 175 -16.47 -9.61 15.68
N ILE A 176 -15.44 -10.28 16.19
CA ILE A 176 -15.32 -10.58 17.63
C ILE A 176 -14.64 -9.45 18.39
N GLU A 177 -13.55 -8.88 17.85
CA GLU A 177 -12.69 -7.96 18.59
C GLU A 177 -12.93 -6.49 18.25
N ILE A 178 -13.45 -6.15 17.07
CA ILE A 178 -13.60 -4.76 16.62
C ILE A 178 -15.06 -4.32 16.68
N LEU A 179 -15.96 -5.03 16.00
CA LEU A 179 -17.38 -4.66 15.90
C LEU A 179 -18.06 -4.36 17.24
N PRO A 180 -17.82 -5.10 18.35
CA PRO A 180 -18.48 -4.83 19.62
C PRO A 180 -18.13 -3.47 20.25
N TRP A 181 -17.07 -2.82 19.77
CA TRP A 181 -16.59 -1.52 20.28
C TRP A 181 -16.93 -0.36 19.34
N VAL A 182 -17.42 -0.66 18.13
CA VAL A 182 -17.88 0.37 17.20
C VAL A 182 -19.23 0.91 17.68
N GLY A 183 -19.22 2.16 18.11
CA GLY A 183 -20.43 2.86 18.57
C GLY A 183 -20.98 2.42 19.94
N LYS A 184 -20.30 1.54 20.68
CA LYS A 184 -20.76 1.00 21.98
C LYS A 184 -21.09 2.06 23.02
N TYR A 185 -20.35 3.15 23.01
CA TYR A 185 -20.41 4.29 23.93
C TYR A 185 -20.88 5.57 23.23
N GLU A 186 -21.60 5.46 22.11
CA GLU A 186 -22.26 6.61 21.52
C GLU A 186 -23.31 7.19 22.46
N VAL A 187 -23.33 8.51 22.55
CA VAL A 187 -24.27 9.22 23.41
C VAL A 187 -25.28 9.97 22.55
N THR A 188 -26.51 10.05 23.03
CA THR A 188 -27.50 10.95 22.43
C THR A 188 -27.17 12.38 22.82
N HIS A 189 -26.95 13.23 21.82
CA HIS A 189 -26.69 14.64 22.04
C HIS A 189 -28.00 15.44 22.05
N ALA A 190 -28.11 16.42 22.95
CA ALA A 190 -29.23 17.36 22.95
C ALA A 190 -29.25 18.20 21.66
N ASP A 191 -30.31 18.97 21.40
CA ASP A 191 -30.32 19.88 20.25
C ASP A 191 -29.32 21.04 20.39
N GLY A 192 -29.10 21.77 19.30
CA GLY A 192 -28.24 22.96 19.24
C GLY A 192 -26.81 22.69 18.75
N ILE A 193 -25.98 23.74 18.83
CA ILE A 193 -24.59 23.71 18.36
C ILE A 193 -23.78 22.70 19.18
N LYS A 194 -22.98 21.90 18.48
CA LYS A 194 -22.11 20.86 19.05
C LYS A 194 -20.66 21.27 18.98
N ARG A 195 -19.90 20.90 20.01
CA ARG A 195 -18.45 21.17 20.09
C ARG A 195 -17.70 19.86 19.95
N ILE A 196 -16.82 19.79 18.96
CA ILE A 196 -15.98 18.63 18.70
C ILE A 196 -14.52 19.04 18.86
N LEU A 197 -13.83 18.48 19.85
CA LEU A 197 -12.39 18.67 20.04
C LEU A 197 -11.64 17.52 19.35
N ILE A 198 -10.72 17.83 18.45
CA ILE A 198 -10.06 16.87 17.57
C ILE A 198 -8.55 17.01 17.71
N GLY A 199 -7.87 15.94 18.10
CA GLY A 199 -6.40 15.84 18.10
C GLY A 199 -5.97 14.62 17.30
N SER A 200 -4.81 14.68 16.64
CA SER A 200 -4.23 13.55 15.90
C SER A 200 -2.75 13.39 16.23
N ASP A 201 -2.19 12.22 15.89
CA ASP A 201 -0.74 11.99 15.88
C ASP A 201 -0.10 12.30 17.26
N PHE A 202 -0.61 11.62 18.30
CA PHE A 202 -0.10 11.76 19.67
C PHE A 202 1.16 10.93 19.89
N HIS A 203 1.28 9.77 19.22
CA HIS A 203 2.46 8.90 19.25
C HIS A 203 2.90 8.48 20.67
N ASP A 204 1.95 8.10 21.52
CA ASP A 204 2.19 7.64 22.91
C ASP A 204 3.26 8.44 23.68
N ARG A 205 4.38 7.83 24.07
CA ARG A 205 5.50 8.42 24.82
C ARG A 205 6.24 9.51 24.05
N ASN A 206 6.06 9.57 22.73
CA ASN A 206 6.58 10.64 21.88
C ASN A 206 5.66 11.87 21.85
N SER A 207 4.53 11.85 22.58
CA SER A 207 3.71 13.04 22.84
C SER A 207 4.57 14.19 23.39
N ASP A 208 4.37 15.40 22.89
CA ASP A 208 4.95 16.59 23.51
C ASP A 208 4.09 16.99 24.73
N PRO A 209 4.68 17.08 25.93
CA PRO A 209 3.93 17.42 27.14
C PRO A 209 3.16 18.75 27.05
N PHE A 210 3.70 19.74 26.33
CA PHE A 210 3.07 21.06 26.27
C PHE A 210 1.78 21.05 25.43
N PRO A 211 1.76 20.68 24.13
CA PRO A 211 0.53 20.53 23.37
C PRO A 211 -0.47 19.57 24.00
N LEU A 212 -0.01 18.45 24.56
CA LEU A 212 -0.90 17.50 25.23
C LEU A 212 -1.60 18.14 26.44
N SER A 213 -0.85 18.87 27.28
CA SER A 213 -1.43 19.59 28.43
C SER A 213 -2.44 20.66 28.01
N VAL A 214 -2.16 21.40 26.92
CA VAL A 214 -3.06 22.42 26.39
C VAL A 214 -4.31 21.78 25.78
N PHE A 215 -4.19 20.64 25.11
CA PHE A 215 -5.31 19.86 24.59
C PHE A 215 -6.24 19.41 25.72
N ILE A 216 -5.69 18.81 26.78
CA ILE A 216 -6.45 18.35 27.96
C ILE A 216 -7.09 19.53 28.69
N ALA A 217 -6.35 20.62 28.94
CA ALA A 217 -6.88 21.83 29.58
C ALA A 217 -7.99 22.47 28.74
N THR A 218 -7.85 22.44 27.41
CA THR A 218 -8.91 22.90 26.49
C THR A 218 -10.14 22.02 26.61
N ALA A 219 -10.00 20.69 26.64
CA ALA A 219 -11.11 19.78 26.84
C ALA A 219 -11.84 20.07 28.16
N GLU A 220 -11.10 20.16 29.27
CA GLU A 220 -11.65 20.42 30.61
C GLU A 220 -12.37 21.78 30.68
N ARG A 221 -11.83 22.81 30.04
CA ARG A 221 -12.45 24.14 30.02
C ARG A 221 -13.69 24.22 29.12
N VAL A 222 -13.61 23.67 27.92
CA VAL A 222 -14.65 23.82 26.88
C VAL A 222 -15.81 22.85 27.11
N GLN A 223 -15.55 21.70 27.76
CA GLN A 223 -16.48 20.59 27.92
C GLN A 223 -17.13 20.21 26.57
N PRO A 224 -16.35 19.71 25.59
CA PRO A 224 -16.87 19.37 24.28
C PRO A 224 -17.89 18.22 24.36
N ASP A 225 -18.84 18.20 23.43
CA ASP A 225 -19.79 17.10 23.29
C ASP A 225 -19.07 15.81 22.85
N VAL A 226 -18.09 15.97 21.96
CA VAL A 226 -17.30 14.87 21.38
C VAL A 226 -15.80 15.22 21.41
N ILE A 227 -14.99 14.27 21.84
CA ILE A 227 -13.53 14.30 21.72
C ILE A 227 -13.13 13.23 20.72
N VAL A 228 -12.45 13.63 19.65
CA VAL A 228 -11.98 12.71 18.61
C VAL A 228 -10.47 12.60 18.68
N LEU A 229 -10.01 11.38 18.94
CA LEU A 229 -8.62 10.99 18.83
C LEU A 229 -8.42 10.44 17.42
N ASN A 230 -8.00 11.33 16.51
CA ASN A 230 -8.04 11.14 15.07
C ASN A 230 -6.80 10.39 14.53
N GLY A 231 -6.59 9.18 15.02
CA GLY A 231 -5.53 8.27 14.57
C GLY A 231 -4.13 8.59 15.07
N ASP A 232 -3.30 7.55 15.04
CA ASP A 232 -1.90 7.54 15.46
C ASP A 232 -1.76 8.05 16.90
N VAL A 233 -2.66 7.57 17.77
CA VAL A 233 -2.55 7.79 19.21
C VAL A 233 -1.40 6.97 19.78
N PHE A 234 -1.21 5.77 19.24
CA PHE A 234 -0.10 4.90 19.53
C PHE A 234 0.92 4.94 18.38
N GLU A 235 2.21 4.98 18.69
CA GLU A 235 3.30 5.03 17.70
C GLU A 235 3.56 3.65 17.09
N PHE A 236 3.72 2.61 17.93
CA PHE A 236 3.97 1.24 17.48
C PHE A 236 5.01 1.14 16.34
N ALA A 237 6.07 1.94 16.42
CA ALA A 237 7.18 1.92 15.48
C ALA A 237 7.80 0.52 15.46
N GLU A 238 7.77 -0.20 16.58
CA GLU A 238 8.31 -1.55 16.77
C GLU A 238 7.62 -2.57 15.85
N PHE A 239 6.34 -2.38 15.57
CA PHE A 239 5.55 -3.22 14.66
C PHE A 239 5.63 -2.78 13.19
N SER A 240 6.47 -1.79 12.86
CA SER A 240 6.73 -1.43 11.47
C SER A 240 7.62 -2.48 10.78
N ARG A 241 7.92 -2.30 9.49
CA ARG A 241 8.83 -3.18 8.74
C ARG A 241 10.33 -2.88 8.91
N PHE A 242 10.68 -1.78 9.57
CA PHE A 242 12.08 -1.35 9.70
C PHE A 242 12.80 -2.15 10.79
N ASP A 243 14.13 -2.17 10.80
CA ASP A 243 14.90 -2.82 11.87
C ASP A 243 14.87 -1.94 13.13
N LYS A 244 14.77 -2.57 14.31
CA LYS A 244 14.82 -1.89 15.61
C LYS A 244 15.69 -2.66 16.57
N ASP A 245 16.27 -1.95 17.52
CA ASP A 245 16.95 -2.56 18.65
C ASP A 245 15.91 -3.17 19.62
N PRO A 246 15.90 -4.50 19.82
CA PRO A 246 14.96 -5.17 20.73
C PRO A 246 15.03 -4.67 22.17
N ARG A 247 16.15 -4.06 22.58
CA ARG A 247 16.36 -3.56 23.96
C ARG A 247 15.59 -2.27 24.25
N GLN A 248 15.21 -1.52 23.22
CA GLN A 248 14.50 -0.26 23.35
C GLN A 248 12.97 -0.42 23.24
N ILE A 249 12.51 -1.63 22.93
CA ILE A 249 11.09 -1.94 22.73
C ILE A 249 10.39 -2.05 24.09
N SER A 250 9.44 -1.15 24.35
CA SER A 250 8.55 -1.25 25.51
C SER A 250 7.11 -0.99 25.09
N VAL A 251 6.49 -2.03 24.53
CA VAL A 251 5.09 -1.99 24.08
C VAL A 251 4.14 -1.73 25.24
N LYS A 252 4.40 -2.32 26.42
CA LYS A 252 3.59 -2.10 27.62
C LYS A 252 3.59 -0.64 28.05
N GLY A 253 4.77 0.00 28.04
CA GLY A 253 4.92 1.40 28.41
C GLY A 253 4.16 2.35 27.48
N ALA A 254 4.06 2.04 26.19
CA ALA A 254 3.24 2.80 25.25
C ALA A 254 1.74 2.77 25.62
N PHE A 255 1.22 1.57 25.92
CA PHE A 255 -0.18 1.42 26.35
C PHE A 255 -0.46 2.11 27.69
N GLU A 256 0.43 1.94 28.68
CA GLU A 256 0.30 2.58 29.99
C GLU A 256 0.32 4.11 29.86
N PHE A 257 1.23 4.65 29.04
CA PHE A 257 1.30 6.09 28.80
C PHE A 257 -0.01 6.65 28.25
N VAL A 258 -0.55 6.06 27.18
CA VAL A 258 -1.81 6.53 26.58
C VAL A 258 -2.95 6.46 27.57
N ARG A 259 -3.05 5.38 28.36
CA ARG A 259 -4.10 5.23 29.38
C ARG A 259 -3.99 6.29 30.46
N ASP A 260 -2.81 6.52 31.01
CA ASP A 260 -2.64 7.36 32.20
C ASP A 260 -2.46 8.84 31.89
N HIS A 261 -1.91 9.20 30.73
CA HIS A 261 -1.64 10.59 30.33
C HIS A 261 -2.60 11.15 29.29
N ILE A 262 -3.36 10.31 28.57
CA ILE A 262 -4.32 10.76 27.56
C ILE A 262 -5.75 10.37 27.97
N PHE A 263 -6.05 9.07 28.10
CA PHE A 263 -7.42 8.61 28.29
C PHE A 263 -7.98 8.95 29.67
N ARG A 264 -7.22 8.68 30.73
CA ARG A 264 -7.63 8.97 32.11
C ARG A 264 -7.85 10.47 32.34
N PRO A 265 -6.93 11.38 31.93
CA PRO A 265 -7.16 12.81 32.09
C PRO A 265 -8.36 13.32 31.28
N LEU A 266 -8.53 12.88 30.03
CA LEU A 266 -9.69 13.27 29.21
C LEU A 266 -11.00 12.77 29.82
N ARG A 267 -11.07 11.52 30.27
CA ARG A 267 -12.27 10.97 30.90
C ARG A 267 -12.58 11.63 32.24
N LYS A 268 -11.55 11.95 33.03
CA LYS A 268 -11.71 12.67 34.31
C LYS A 268 -12.18 14.10 34.10
N GLY A 269 -11.56 14.82 33.16
CA GLY A 269 -11.88 16.22 32.87
C GLY A 269 -13.21 16.38 32.12
N CYS A 270 -13.58 15.43 31.27
CA CYS A 270 -14.79 15.47 30.44
C CYS A 270 -15.64 14.19 30.63
N PRO A 271 -16.26 13.99 31.80
CA PRO A 271 -16.97 12.75 32.12
C PRO A 271 -18.17 12.48 31.21
N LYS A 272 -18.81 13.54 30.68
CA LYS A 272 -20.00 13.48 29.82
C LYS A 272 -19.67 13.41 28.33
N ALA A 273 -18.44 13.72 27.92
CA ALA A 273 -18.08 13.75 26.52
C ALA A 273 -18.04 12.34 25.92
N GLN A 274 -18.52 12.22 24.69
CA GLN A 274 -18.23 11.04 23.87
C GLN A 274 -16.75 11.07 23.47
N ILE A 275 -16.05 9.95 23.56
CA ILE A 275 -14.65 9.86 23.13
C ILE A 275 -14.57 8.81 22.03
N ASP A 276 -14.13 9.22 20.85
CA ASP A 276 -14.01 8.36 19.68
C ASP A 276 -12.54 8.24 19.27
N LEU A 277 -12.04 7.01 19.21
CA LEU A 277 -10.71 6.67 18.69
C LEU A 277 -10.86 6.20 17.23
N ILE A 278 -10.40 7.03 16.30
CA ILE A 278 -10.29 6.66 14.90
C ILE A 278 -8.97 5.95 14.69
N ILE A 279 -8.98 4.76 14.09
CA ILE A 279 -7.75 3.99 13.87
C ILE A 279 -6.93 4.59 12.72
N GLY A 280 -5.72 5.04 13.05
CA GLY A 280 -4.69 5.48 12.11
C GLY A 280 -3.82 4.32 11.61
N ASN A 281 -2.79 4.65 10.84
CA ASN A 281 -1.92 3.63 10.24
C ASN A 281 -0.87 3.07 11.21
N HIS A 282 -0.54 3.77 12.30
CA HIS A 282 0.28 3.23 13.38
C HIS A 282 -0.54 2.28 14.25
N ASP A 283 -1.75 2.69 14.66
CA ASP A 283 -2.67 1.85 15.44
C ASP A 283 -3.02 0.54 14.70
N ALA A 284 -3.24 0.62 13.39
CA ALA A 284 -3.55 -0.51 12.53
C ALA A 284 -2.45 -1.58 12.48
N ARG A 285 -1.18 -1.26 12.83
CA ARG A 285 -0.08 -2.24 12.83
C ARG A 285 -0.32 -3.32 13.86
N VAL A 286 -0.68 -2.95 15.09
CA VAL A 286 -0.98 -3.91 16.16
C VAL A 286 -2.24 -4.70 15.85
N LEU A 287 -3.27 -4.06 15.31
CA LEU A 287 -4.51 -4.74 14.89
C LEU A 287 -4.22 -5.80 13.83
N ARG A 288 -3.36 -5.49 12.85
CA ARG A 288 -2.96 -6.46 11.83
C ARG A 288 -2.21 -7.64 12.44
N HIS A 289 -1.28 -7.42 13.38
CA HIS A 289 -0.58 -8.52 14.06
C HIS A 289 -1.53 -9.38 14.91
N MET A 290 -2.53 -8.78 15.56
CA MET A 290 -3.58 -9.52 16.27
C MET A 290 -4.46 -10.33 15.32
N ALA A 291 -4.76 -9.79 14.14
CA ALA A 291 -5.60 -10.44 13.12
C ALA A 291 -4.85 -11.51 12.31
N ASP A 292 -3.55 -11.32 12.07
CA ASP A 292 -2.67 -12.25 11.34
C ASP A 292 -2.49 -13.58 12.08
N ARG A 293 -2.97 -13.69 13.33
CA ARG A 293 -3.16 -14.91 14.11
C ARG A 293 -2.15 -15.98 13.69
N THR A 294 -0.88 -15.80 14.09
CA THR A 294 -0.05 -17.00 14.21
C THR A 294 -0.86 -17.96 15.09
N PRO A 295 -0.93 -19.27 14.76
CA PRO A 295 -1.88 -20.20 15.38
C PRO A 295 -1.80 -20.29 16.91
N TYR A 296 -0.78 -19.67 17.51
CA TYR A 296 -0.49 -19.61 18.94
C TYR A 296 -0.90 -18.29 19.62
N ILE A 297 -1.09 -17.19 18.89
CA ILE A 297 -1.43 -15.88 19.51
C ILE A 297 -2.84 -15.90 20.09
N VAL A 298 -3.84 -16.48 19.40
CA VAL A 298 -5.23 -16.48 19.92
C VAL A 298 -5.35 -17.29 21.21
N PRO A 299 -4.87 -18.55 21.29
CA PRO A 299 -4.89 -19.28 22.55
C PRO A 299 -4.07 -18.59 23.65
N LEU A 300 -2.97 -17.91 23.29
CA LEU A 300 -2.16 -17.18 24.26
C LEU A 300 -2.88 -15.93 24.78
N MET A 301 -3.55 -15.18 23.91
CA MET A 301 -4.36 -14.02 24.29
C MET A 301 -5.53 -14.44 25.17
N ASP A 302 -6.21 -15.54 24.82
CA ASP A 302 -7.30 -16.13 25.61
C ASP A 302 -6.80 -16.60 26.99
N LEU A 303 -5.67 -17.34 27.03
CA LEU A 303 -5.02 -17.77 28.27
C LEU A 303 -4.63 -16.59 29.17
N MET A 304 -4.15 -15.48 28.58
CA MET A 304 -3.77 -14.28 29.31
C MET A 304 -4.95 -13.34 29.61
N GLY A 305 -6.16 -13.64 29.12
CA GLY A 305 -7.34 -12.77 29.24
C GLY A 305 -7.16 -11.40 28.55
N ILE A 306 -6.32 -11.33 27.52
CA ILE A 306 -6.04 -10.09 26.78
C ILE A 306 -6.97 -10.03 25.58
N SER A 307 -7.94 -9.12 25.62
CA SER A 307 -8.74 -8.71 24.47
C SER A 307 -8.24 -7.39 23.89
N LEU A 308 -8.71 -7.02 22.70
CA LEU A 308 -8.45 -5.70 22.14
C LEU A 308 -8.85 -4.58 23.11
N SER A 309 -10.02 -4.72 23.72
CA SER A 309 -10.56 -3.70 24.64
C SER A 309 -9.75 -3.56 25.91
N THR A 310 -9.26 -4.67 26.47
CA THR A 310 -8.37 -4.66 27.63
C THR A 310 -7.02 -4.08 27.26
N LEU A 311 -6.52 -4.33 26.03
CA LEU A 311 -5.24 -3.82 25.55
C LEU A 311 -5.27 -2.31 25.25
N PHE A 312 -6.34 -1.82 24.61
CA PHE A 312 -6.48 -0.39 24.33
C PHE A 312 -7.09 0.37 25.51
N GLY A 313 -7.74 -0.31 26.47
CA GLY A 313 -8.45 0.33 27.58
C GLY A 313 -9.81 0.91 27.19
N LEU A 314 -10.42 0.41 26.10
CA LEU A 314 -11.67 0.96 25.55
C LEU A 314 -12.82 0.92 26.55
N ASP A 315 -12.97 -0.18 27.27
CA ASP A 315 -14.04 -0.38 28.25
C ASP A 315 -13.84 0.51 29.49
N ALA A 316 -12.62 0.50 30.04
CA ALA A 316 -12.25 1.23 31.24
C ALA A 316 -12.45 2.75 31.10
N PHE A 317 -12.23 3.30 29.90
CA PHE A 317 -12.36 4.72 29.62
C PHE A 317 -13.59 5.06 28.76
N ARG A 318 -14.46 4.08 28.47
CA ARG A 318 -15.67 4.23 27.64
C ARG A 318 -15.38 4.91 26.30
N ILE A 319 -14.43 4.37 25.53
CA ILE A 319 -13.98 4.92 24.25
C ILE A 319 -14.61 4.12 23.11
N ASN A 320 -15.23 4.81 22.16
CA ASN A 320 -15.70 4.20 20.92
C ASN A 320 -14.55 3.96 19.96
N LEU A 321 -14.61 2.84 19.25
CA LEU A 321 -13.67 2.55 18.18
C LEU A 321 -14.28 2.91 16.83
N VAL A 322 -13.54 3.62 15.97
CA VAL A 322 -13.91 3.84 14.57
C VAL A 322 -12.89 3.13 13.70
N ASN A 323 -13.27 1.94 13.26
CA ASN A 323 -12.50 1.13 12.34
C ASN A 323 -13.44 0.48 11.33
N LYS A 324 -13.25 0.80 10.05
CA LYS A 324 -13.95 0.25 8.89
C LYS A 324 -12.99 -0.46 7.94
N ALA A 325 -11.70 -0.49 8.28
CA ALA A 325 -10.66 -1.02 7.42
C ALA A 325 -10.78 -2.54 7.33
N ASP A 326 -10.80 -3.07 6.11
CA ASP A 326 -10.66 -4.48 5.88
C ASP A 326 -9.17 -4.86 5.91
N PHE A 327 -8.74 -5.52 6.99
CA PHE A 327 -7.35 -5.99 7.12
C PHE A 327 -6.98 -7.10 6.13
N SER A 328 -7.95 -7.62 5.37
CA SER A 328 -7.72 -8.62 4.33
C SER A 328 -7.16 -8.04 3.02
N ALA A 329 -6.85 -6.75 2.88
CA ALA A 329 -6.24 -6.21 1.64
C ALA A 329 -4.89 -6.88 1.27
N TYR A 330 -4.65 -7.23 -0.01
CA TYR A 330 -3.41 -7.93 -0.47
C TYR A 330 -2.24 -6.99 -0.63
N GLN A 331 -2.48 -5.87 -1.30
CA GLN A 331 -1.41 -4.96 -1.68
C GLN A 331 -1.21 -3.93 -0.59
N VAL A 332 0.04 -3.49 -0.39
CA VAL A 332 0.35 -2.42 0.56
C VAL A 332 -0.44 -1.14 0.25
N LYS A 333 -0.71 -0.88 -1.04
CA LYS A 333 -1.53 0.26 -1.47
C LYS A 333 -2.99 0.09 -1.04
N GLU A 334 -3.59 -1.06 -1.34
CA GLU A 334 -4.95 -1.41 -0.92
C GLU A 334 -5.08 -1.31 0.61
N GLY A 335 -4.08 -1.78 1.37
CA GLY A 335 -4.10 -1.69 2.83
C GLY A 335 -4.10 -0.26 3.37
N ARG A 336 -3.43 0.69 2.69
CA ARG A 336 -3.50 2.12 3.05
C ARG A 336 -4.85 2.72 2.70
N ASP A 337 -5.37 2.37 1.52
CA ASP A 337 -6.68 2.82 1.06
C ASP A 337 -7.79 2.30 2.00
N GLU A 338 -7.67 1.08 2.53
CA GLU A 338 -8.57 0.53 3.55
C GLU A 338 -8.50 1.32 4.86
N ILE A 339 -7.30 1.65 5.36
CA ILE A 339 -7.16 2.46 6.58
C ILE A 339 -7.71 3.87 6.36
N ALA A 340 -7.60 4.44 5.16
CA ALA A 340 -8.17 5.74 4.83
C ALA A 340 -9.72 5.75 4.87
N LYS A 341 -10.38 4.58 4.86
CA LYS A 341 -11.83 4.46 5.10
C LYS A 341 -12.22 4.62 6.57
N ASN A 342 -11.25 4.66 7.49
CA ASN A 342 -11.49 4.97 8.90
C ASN A 342 -11.80 6.45 9.06
N TYR A 343 -13.06 6.79 8.80
CA TYR A 343 -13.64 8.09 9.07
C TYR A 343 -15.03 7.94 9.68
N LYS A 344 -15.44 8.93 10.44
CA LYS A 344 -16.80 9.08 10.98
C LYS A 344 -17.36 10.43 10.57
N ILE A 345 -18.63 10.42 10.20
CA ILE A 345 -19.39 11.65 9.92
C ILE A 345 -20.18 11.96 11.19
N TYR A 346 -19.91 13.11 11.78
CA TYR A 346 -20.57 13.61 12.97
C TYR A 346 -21.71 14.54 12.57
N PHE A 347 -22.88 14.30 13.17
CA PHE A 347 -24.07 15.14 13.01
C PHE A 347 -24.49 15.38 11.54
N ASN A 348 -24.15 14.46 10.64
CA ASN A 348 -24.34 14.58 9.18
C ASN A 348 -23.72 15.84 8.55
N THR A 349 -22.71 16.42 9.19
CA THR A 349 -22.13 17.71 8.78
C THR A 349 -20.61 17.68 8.67
N LEU A 350 -19.92 17.09 9.66
CA LEU A 350 -18.46 17.10 9.73
C LEU A 350 -17.91 15.69 9.56
N LEU A 351 -17.01 15.48 8.59
CA LEU A 351 -16.23 14.25 8.48
C LEU A 351 -14.91 14.38 9.22
N VAL A 352 -14.59 13.41 10.06
CA VAL A 352 -13.26 13.31 10.68
C VAL A 352 -12.68 11.96 10.31
N GLY A 353 -11.46 11.97 9.78
CA GLY A 353 -10.70 10.78 9.43
C GLY A 353 -9.21 11.05 9.54
N HIS A 354 -8.41 10.02 9.78
CA HIS A 354 -6.98 10.22 10.01
C HIS A 354 -6.27 10.70 8.73
N HIS A 355 -6.64 10.16 7.57
CA HIS A 355 -6.08 10.58 6.28
C HIS A 355 -6.84 11.80 5.74
N PRO A 356 -6.16 12.90 5.38
CA PRO A 356 -6.82 14.05 4.77
C PRO A 356 -7.30 13.69 3.36
N GLY A 357 -8.47 14.20 2.99
CA GLY A 357 -9.09 13.92 1.71
C GLY A 357 -10.19 14.91 1.36
N ASN A 358 -10.60 14.92 0.09
CA ASN A 358 -11.75 15.69 -0.35
C ASN A 358 -12.99 14.80 -0.39
N TYR A 359 -13.92 15.06 0.54
CA TYR A 359 -15.15 14.28 0.70
C TYR A 359 -16.42 15.05 0.28
N GLY A 360 -16.27 16.28 -0.25
CA GLY A 360 -17.41 17.13 -0.61
C GLY A 360 -18.20 17.66 0.59
N ILE A 361 -17.69 17.53 1.80
CA ILE A 361 -18.23 18.12 3.04
C ILE A 361 -17.08 18.66 3.89
N SER A 362 -17.39 19.46 4.90
CA SER A 362 -16.39 19.93 5.85
C SER A 362 -15.68 18.75 6.50
N SER A 363 -14.35 18.79 6.54
CA SER A 363 -13.56 17.66 6.99
C SER A 363 -12.32 18.03 7.79
N VAL A 364 -11.96 17.16 8.72
CA VAL A 364 -10.72 17.26 9.52
C VAL A 364 -9.88 15.98 9.34
N GLY A 365 -8.65 16.16 8.84
CA GLY A 365 -7.61 15.16 8.61
C GLY A 365 -6.44 15.28 9.60
N GLY A 366 -5.55 14.28 9.65
CA GLY A 366 -4.28 14.28 10.39
C GLY A 366 -3.15 13.70 9.53
N HIS A 367 -2.38 12.75 10.06
CA HIS A 367 -1.40 11.88 9.38
C HIS A 367 -0.14 12.56 8.84
N THR A 368 -0.27 13.74 8.25
CA THR A 368 0.84 14.42 7.57
C THR A 368 1.72 15.23 8.53
N HIS A 369 1.23 15.44 9.76
CA HIS A 369 1.79 16.31 10.79
C HIS A 369 1.93 17.78 10.34
N LYS A 370 1.29 18.16 9.21
CA LYS A 370 1.40 19.48 8.59
C LYS A 370 0.03 20.15 8.62
N PRO A 371 -0.16 21.19 9.45
CA PRO A 371 -1.41 21.91 9.46
C PRO A 371 -1.67 22.59 8.13
N GLU A 372 -2.86 22.34 7.57
CA GLU A 372 -3.31 22.96 6.32
C GLU A 372 -4.80 23.31 6.44
N PHE A 373 -5.19 24.46 5.89
CA PHE A 373 -6.59 24.86 5.80
C PHE A 373 -6.92 25.24 4.36
N LYS A 374 -7.94 24.60 3.81
CA LYS A 374 -8.41 24.84 2.45
C LYS A 374 -9.91 25.07 2.44
N ALA A 375 -10.32 26.27 2.10
CA ALA A 375 -11.72 26.56 1.76
C ALA A 375 -12.02 26.08 0.34
N THR A 376 -13.16 25.43 0.13
CA THR A 376 -13.62 24.92 -1.17
C THR A 376 -15.14 25.05 -1.24
N VAL A 377 -15.69 24.84 -2.42
CA VAL A 377 -17.14 24.89 -2.68
C VAL A 377 -17.56 23.67 -3.48
N ASN A 378 -18.79 23.21 -3.29
CA ASN A 378 -19.47 22.33 -4.23
C ASN A 378 -20.94 22.76 -4.39
N GLU A 379 -21.60 22.23 -5.42
CA GLU A 379 -22.97 22.62 -5.76
C GLU A 379 -24.00 22.18 -4.71
N LEU A 380 -23.75 21.07 -4.01
CA LEU A 380 -24.71 20.46 -3.08
C LEU A 380 -24.63 21.04 -1.66
N SER A 381 -23.42 21.26 -1.13
CA SER A 381 -23.18 21.68 0.26
C SER A 381 -22.75 23.14 0.36
N GLY A 382 -22.53 23.83 -0.77
CA GLY A 382 -22.02 25.19 -0.78
C GLY A 382 -20.56 25.25 -0.34
N ALA A 383 -20.20 26.27 0.45
CA ALA A 383 -18.85 26.44 0.95
C ALA A 383 -18.55 25.47 2.10
N TYR A 384 -17.42 24.78 2.03
CA TYR A 384 -16.93 23.88 3.08
C TYR A 384 -15.40 23.99 3.21
N PHE A 385 -14.85 23.42 4.26
CA PHE A 385 -13.40 23.43 4.48
C PHE A 385 -12.80 22.01 4.55
N GLN A 386 -11.52 21.92 4.23
CA GLN A 386 -10.65 20.80 4.54
C GLN A 386 -9.57 21.32 5.47
N LEU A 387 -9.57 20.80 6.69
CA LEU A 387 -8.60 21.14 7.71
C LEU A 387 -7.74 19.91 7.97
N THR A 388 -6.43 20.04 7.89
CA THR A 388 -5.50 19.01 8.34
C THR A 388 -4.88 19.50 9.64
N THR A 389 -4.98 18.72 10.71
CA THR A 389 -4.25 18.98 11.95
C THR A 389 -2.79 18.57 11.78
N GLY A 390 -1.94 19.17 12.61
CA GLY A 390 -0.53 18.83 12.74
C GLY A 390 -0.39 17.57 13.58
N CYS A 391 0.48 17.62 14.59
CA CYS A 391 0.61 16.53 15.57
C CYS A 391 0.54 17.05 17.00
N LEU A 392 0.27 16.16 17.96
CA LEU A 392 0.47 16.43 19.39
C LEU A 392 1.79 15.83 19.90
N ALA A 393 2.46 15.07 19.07
CA ALA A 393 3.81 14.58 19.29
C ALA A 393 4.89 15.66 19.19
N LYS A 394 6.09 15.29 19.62
CA LYS A 394 7.31 16.04 19.34
C LYS A 394 7.57 16.06 17.84
N ILE A 395 8.16 17.13 17.33
CA ILE A 395 8.35 17.35 15.88
C ILE A 395 9.71 16.84 15.37
N ASP A 396 10.62 16.48 16.26
CA ASP A 396 11.95 15.94 16.01
C ASP A 396 11.93 14.40 15.95
N PHE A 397 11.36 13.87 14.87
CA PHE A 397 11.36 12.43 14.64
C PHE A 397 12.65 11.96 13.94
N ASP A 398 13.25 10.88 14.44
CA ASP A 398 14.49 10.29 13.91
C ASP A 398 14.41 9.87 12.43
N TYR A 399 13.21 9.61 11.93
CA TYR A 399 12.98 9.19 10.54
C TYR A 399 12.82 10.36 9.56
N VAL A 400 12.88 11.61 10.01
CA VAL A 400 12.77 12.80 9.15
C VAL A 400 14.15 13.38 8.87
N GLU A 401 14.66 13.13 7.67
CA GLU A 401 15.93 13.73 7.21
C GLU A 401 15.69 15.17 6.70
N GLY A 402 16.44 16.14 7.24
CA GLY A 402 16.51 17.51 6.72
C GLY A 402 15.50 18.50 7.30
N LEU A 403 15.05 19.46 6.49
CA LEU A 403 14.11 20.52 6.92
C LEU A 403 12.69 19.96 7.08
N ASN A 404 12.27 19.78 8.33
CA ASN A 404 10.93 19.32 8.66
C ASN A 404 9.90 20.46 8.59
N ARG A 405 8.72 20.17 8.06
CA ARG A 405 7.55 21.07 8.02
C ARG A 405 6.49 20.70 9.07
N TYR A 406 6.77 19.74 9.94
CA TYR A 406 5.84 19.34 10.98
C TYR A 406 5.66 20.46 11.99
N SER A 407 4.43 20.64 12.44
CA SER A 407 4.12 21.56 13.51
C SER A 407 2.98 21.03 14.35
N GLN A 408 2.94 21.51 15.59
CA GLN A 408 1.96 21.05 16.56
C GLN A 408 0.65 21.80 16.36
N SER A 409 -0.46 21.07 16.27
CA SER A 409 -1.79 21.67 16.26
C SER A 409 -2.89 20.65 16.53
N PHE A 410 -4.03 21.17 16.98
CA PHE A 410 -5.29 20.44 17.12
C PHE A 410 -6.44 21.37 16.68
N ALA A 411 -7.67 20.85 16.61
CA ALA A 411 -8.82 21.62 16.19
C ALA A 411 -9.97 21.56 17.19
N LEU A 412 -10.69 22.67 17.36
CA LEU A 412 -12.01 22.72 18.00
C LEU A 412 -13.02 23.15 16.95
N ILE A 413 -14.00 22.30 16.66
CA ILE A 413 -15.00 22.55 15.62
C ILE A 413 -16.36 22.77 16.28
N HIS A 414 -17.03 23.87 15.92
CA HIS A 414 -18.42 24.11 16.28
C HIS A 414 -19.30 23.68 15.10
N VAL A 415 -20.19 22.74 15.35
CA VAL A 415 -21.07 22.14 14.33
C VAL A 415 -22.50 22.57 14.61
N ASP A 416 -23.19 23.13 13.61
CA ASP A 416 -24.64 23.31 13.63
C ASP A 416 -25.28 22.15 12.84
N PRO A 417 -25.90 21.16 13.52
CA PRO A 417 -26.52 20.02 12.85
C PRO A 417 -27.73 20.40 11.99
N VAL A 418 -28.42 21.49 12.32
CA VAL A 418 -29.67 21.90 11.66
C VAL A 418 -29.35 22.58 10.33
N LYS A 419 -28.40 23.52 10.35
CA LYS A 419 -27.96 24.24 9.15
C LYS A 419 -26.90 23.49 8.34
N ARG A 420 -26.31 22.44 8.93
CA ARG A 420 -25.17 21.70 8.38
C ARG A 420 -23.97 22.62 8.12
N GLU A 421 -23.69 23.51 9.06
CA GLU A 421 -22.56 24.42 9.03
C GLU A 421 -21.50 23.99 10.06
N CYS A 422 -20.23 24.30 9.76
CA CYS A 422 -19.12 24.07 10.67
C CYS A 422 -18.24 25.31 10.74
N VAL A 423 -17.89 25.72 11.96
CA VAL A 423 -16.94 26.79 12.22
C VAL A 423 -15.69 26.21 12.87
N PRO A 424 -14.53 26.22 12.19
CA PRO A 424 -13.30 25.66 12.71
C PRO A 424 -12.51 26.68 13.53
N GLU A 425 -12.05 26.29 14.71
CA GLU A 425 -10.92 26.90 15.41
C GLU A 425 -9.72 25.98 15.25
N HIS A 426 -8.73 26.39 14.45
CA HIS A 426 -7.48 25.65 14.30
C HIS A 426 -6.43 26.22 15.26
N ILE A 427 -6.07 25.43 16.27
CA ILE A 427 -5.09 25.82 17.28
C ILE A 427 -3.72 25.39 16.78
N VAL A 428 -2.94 26.34 16.26
CA VAL A 428 -1.56 26.12 15.86
C VAL A 428 -0.62 26.59 16.96
N PHE A 429 0.35 25.76 17.30
CA PHE A 429 1.35 26.06 18.30
C PHE A 429 2.54 26.78 17.68
N SER A 430 3.00 27.82 18.36
CA SER A 430 4.38 28.27 18.24
C SER A 430 5.31 27.30 18.99
N GLN A 431 6.62 27.46 18.83
CA GLN A 431 7.59 26.77 19.67
C GLN A 431 7.35 27.04 21.17
N ASN A 432 6.89 28.26 21.51
CA ASN A 432 6.87 28.72 22.90
C ASN A 432 5.48 28.94 23.49
N TYR A 433 4.43 29.00 22.67
CA TYR A 433 3.09 29.33 23.16
C TYR A 433 1.98 28.86 22.20
N ALA A 434 0.77 28.84 22.71
CA ALA A 434 -0.46 28.68 21.93
C ALA A 434 -1.56 29.57 22.51
N VAL A 435 -2.53 29.95 21.68
CA VAL A 435 -3.71 30.69 22.11
C VAL A 435 -4.95 29.86 21.79
N VAL A 436 -5.79 29.61 22.79
CA VAL A 436 -7.03 28.83 22.62
C VAL A 436 -8.20 29.60 23.20
N GLY A 437 -9.15 30.01 22.36
CA GLY A 437 -10.31 30.80 22.79
C GLY A 437 -9.90 32.02 23.63
N GLY A 438 -8.89 32.77 23.19
CA GLY A 438 -8.36 33.97 23.84
C GLY A 438 -7.41 33.76 25.02
N ILE A 439 -7.22 32.52 25.51
CA ILE A 439 -6.30 32.23 26.63
C ILE A 439 -4.91 31.90 26.08
N LEU A 440 -3.88 32.57 26.60
CA LEU A 440 -2.48 32.34 26.27
C LEU A 440 -1.88 31.23 27.14
N TYR A 441 -1.40 30.18 26.52
CA TYR A 441 -0.62 29.09 27.15
C TYR A 441 0.84 29.25 26.77
N ARG A 442 1.74 29.17 27.75
CA ARG A 442 3.20 29.26 27.52
C ARG A 442 3.84 27.92 27.81
N ARG A 443 4.76 27.51 26.94
CA ARG A 443 5.63 26.37 27.20
C ARG A 443 6.47 26.69 28.45
N PRO A 444 6.56 25.78 29.42
CA PRO A 444 7.46 25.95 30.55
C PRO A 444 8.89 26.16 30.05
N VAL A 445 9.60 27.13 30.59
CA VAL A 445 11.03 27.28 30.30
C VAL A 445 11.73 26.09 30.96
N GLU A 446 12.35 25.22 30.17
CA GLU A 446 13.24 24.22 30.72
C GLU A 446 14.40 24.97 31.39
N ASN A 447 14.47 24.91 32.72
CA ASN A 447 15.67 25.31 33.43
C ASN A 447 16.75 24.30 33.00
N VAL A 448 17.54 24.67 32.00
CA VAL A 448 18.76 23.96 31.64
C VAL A 448 19.70 24.11 32.83
N GLY A 449 19.67 23.13 33.73
CA GLY A 449 20.55 23.01 34.89
C GLY A 449 21.90 22.41 34.49
#